data_AF-A0A5E4KRS5-F1
#
_entry.id   AF-A0A5E4KRS5-F1
#
_cell.length_a   1.000
_cell.length_b   1.000
_cell.length_c   1.000
_cell.angle_alpha   90.00
_cell.angle_beta   90.00
_cell.angle_gamma   90.00
#
_symmetry.space_group_name_H-M   'P 1'
#
loop_
_entity.id
_entity.type
_entity.pdbx_description
1 polymer ?
#
loop_
_entity_poly.entity_id
_entity_poly.type
_entity_poly.pdbx_seq_one_letter_code
_entity_poly.pdbx_strand_id
1 'polypeptide(L)'
;MTIRKIGHDYEISDEFWKKIEPLLPLPKPKKKSGRPRKEDRKIMSAIFYILRTGCQWKALPRSYGASSTVHDRFQEWQRAGLFEKMWEAGLLEYDIKKGLEWEWQAIDGAMTKAPLGGGGTGANPTDRGKKGTKRSMLTDGKGIPLSVAVDGANRHDKKLVKGTLDAIIIERPTPDDVSQNMCMDKGYDFPDIRELVEEYGYTAHIRSRGEENIEKKKYQVTGQEDG
;
A
#
# COMPACT_ATOMS: atom_id res chain seq x y z
N MET A 1 6.53 -29.08 17.22
CA MET A 1 5.13 -29.03 17.70
C MET A 1 4.65 -27.60 17.52
N THR A 2 3.90 -27.31 16.47
CA THR A 2 3.42 -25.95 16.18
C THR A 2 2.22 -25.66 17.05
N ILE A 3 2.37 -24.75 18.02
CA ILE A 3 1.24 -24.28 18.84
C ILE A 3 0.23 -23.65 17.90
N ARG A 4 -0.90 -24.33 17.67
CA ARG A 4 -2.05 -23.74 16.97
C ARG A 4 -2.59 -22.63 17.86
N LYS A 5 -2.31 -21.38 17.51
CA LYS A 5 -2.92 -20.20 18.14
C LYS A 5 -4.44 -20.32 18.04
N ILE A 6 -5.10 -20.44 19.19
CA ILE A 6 -6.57 -20.45 19.31
C ILE A 6 -7.07 -19.00 19.17
N GLY A 7 -8.31 -18.81 18.73
CA GLY A 7 -8.89 -17.54 18.25
C GLY A 7 -8.88 -16.30 19.16
N HIS A 8 -8.17 -16.31 20.30
CA HIS A 8 -7.94 -15.13 21.13
C HIS A 8 -6.69 -14.33 20.71
N ASP A 9 -5.75 -14.93 19.99
CA ASP A 9 -4.47 -14.27 19.61
C ASP A 9 -4.61 -13.14 18.57
N TYR A 10 -5.80 -12.97 18.00
CA TYR A 10 -6.09 -11.97 16.98
C TYR A 10 -7.17 -10.98 17.43
N GLU A 11 -7.50 -10.98 18.72
CA GLU A 11 -8.33 -9.93 19.30
C GLU A 11 -7.54 -8.61 19.34
N ILE A 12 -8.17 -7.56 18.84
CA ILE A 12 -7.62 -6.21 18.92
C ILE A 12 -7.54 -5.79 20.39
N SER A 13 -6.38 -5.29 20.82
CA SER A 13 -6.18 -4.79 22.17
C SER A 13 -7.07 -3.58 22.48
N ASP A 14 -7.34 -3.34 23.77
CA ASP A 14 -8.13 -2.17 24.19
C ASP A 14 -7.48 -0.87 23.74
N GLU A 15 -6.15 -0.78 23.84
CA GLU A 15 -5.39 0.41 23.45
C GLU A 15 -5.54 0.71 21.96
N PHE A 16 -5.42 -0.31 21.10
CA PHE A 16 -5.58 -0.13 19.67
C PHE A 16 -7.05 0.15 19.31
N TRP A 17 -8.00 -0.50 20.01
CA TRP A 17 -9.42 -0.24 19.81
C TRP A 17 -9.79 1.21 20.10
N LYS A 18 -9.30 1.80 21.20
CA LYS A 18 -9.56 3.20 21.57
C LYS A 18 -9.16 4.20 20.48
N LYS A 19 -8.21 3.85 19.61
CA LYS A 19 -7.79 4.68 18.47
C LYS A 19 -8.66 4.48 17.24
N ILE A 20 -9.14 3.25 17.01
CA ILE A 20 -9.96 2.91 15.84
C ILE A 20 -11.41 3.31 16.03
N GLU A 21 -11.97 3.09 17.22
CA GLU A 21 -13.39 3.29 17.51
C GLU A 21 -13.91 4.68 17.11
N PRO A 22 -13.19 5.80 17.38
CA PRO A 22 -13.63 7.12 16.96
C PRO A 22 -13.65 7.34 15.44
N LEU A 23 -12.90 6.54 14.68
CA LEU A 23 -12.83 6.63 13.21
C LEU A 23 -13.97 5.89 12.51
N LEU A 24 -14.70 5.05 13.24
CA LEU A 24 -15.79 4.25 12.68
C LEU A 24 -16.91 5.15 12.13
N PRO A 25 -17.47 4.80 10.96
CA PRO A 25 -18.66 5.47 10.49
C PRO A 25 -19.83 5.21 11.44
N LEU A 26 -20.66 6.23 11.65
CA LEU A 26 -21.88 6.07 12.44
C LEU A 26 -22.77 4.98 11.83
N PRO A 27 -23.27 4.03 12.65
CA PRO A 27 -24.14 2.98 12.15
C PRO A 27 -25.42 3.59 11.58
N LYS A 28 -25.77 3.17 10.36
CA LYS A 28 -27.00 3.65 9.70
C LYS A 28 -28.23 3.34 10.58
N PRO A 29 -29.14 4.31 10.79
CA PRO A 29 -30.35 4.09 11.56
C PRO A 29 -31.19 2.99 10.91
N LYS A 30 -31.69 2.06 11.74
CA LYS A 30 -32.54 0.97 11.26
C LYS A 30 -33.97 1.46 11.05
N LYS A 31 -34.53 1.23 9.86
CA LYS A 31 -35.95 1.49 9.56
C LYS A 31 -36.91 0.47 10.18
N LYS A 32 -36.42 -0.72 10.58
CA LYS A 32 -37.22 -1.79 11.22
C LYS A 32 -36.44 -2.48 12.35
N SER A 33 -37.18 -2.98 13.33
CA SER A 33 -36.70 -3.93 14.33
C SER A 33 -36.17 -5.19 13.63
N GLY A 34 -34.91 -5.52 13.86
CA GLY A 34 -34.25 -6.70 13.32
C GLY A 34 -33.00 -7.01 14.13
N ARG A 35 -32.39 -8.19 13.89
CA ARG A 35 -31.28 -8.73 14.70
C ARG A 35 -30.25 -7.66 15.08
N PRO A 36 -29.88 -7.53 16.37
CA PRO A 36 -28.89 -6.54 16.81
C PRO A 36 -27.60 -6.61 15.99
N ARG A 37 -27.00 -5.44 15.76
CA ARG A 37 -25.70 -5.33 15.08
C ARG A 37 -24.66 -6.05 15.95
N LYS A 38 -23.78 -6.83 15.33
CA LYS A 38 -22.63 -7.40 16.04
C LYS A 38 -21.70 -6.28 16.47
N GLU A 39 -21.08 -6.46 17.63
CA GLU A 39 -20.08 -5.55 18.20
C GLU A 39 -18.96 -5.28 17.19
N ASP A 40 -18.67 -4.01 16.94
CA ASP A 40 -17.75 -3.61 15.87
C ASP A 40 -16.31 -4.06 16.15
N ARG A 41 -15.85 -4.06 17.42
CA ARG A 41 -14.53 -4.58 17.79
C ARG A 41 -14.33 -6.03 17.38
N LYS A 42 -15.33 -6.87 17.66
CA LYS A 42 -15.30 -8.29 17.30
C LYS A 42 -15.24 -8.49 15.78
N ILE A 43 -15.94 -7.64 15.02
CA ILE A 43 -15.88 -7.68 13.55
C ILE A 43 -14.51 -7.22 13.04
N MET A 44 -13.93 -6.17 13.63
CA MET A 44 -12.59 -5.72 13.27
C MET A 44 -11.54 -6.79 13.58
N SER A 45 -11.59 -7.42 14.76
CA SER A 45 -10.72 -8.56 15.09
C SER A 45 -10.84 -9.70 14.08
N ALA A 46 -12.05 -9.99 13.60
CA ALA A 46 -12.27 -11.01 12.56
C ALA A 46 -11.63 -10.63 11.22
N ILE A 47 -11.67 -9.35 10.83
CA ILE A 47 -11.00 -8.84 9.63
C ILE A 47 -9.49 -8.98 9.77
N PHE A 48 -8.91 -8.57 10.91
CA PHE A 48 -7.48 -8.72 11.19
C PHE A 48 -7.03 -10.18 11.23
N TYR A 49 -7.86 -11.08 11.76
CA TYR A 49 -7.62 -12.52 11.70
C TYR A 49 -7.46 -12.99 10.24
N ILE A 50 -8.38 -12.60 9.36
CA ILE A 50 -8.33 -12.95 7.93
C ILE A 50 -7.07 -12.39 7.28
N LEU A 51 -6.75 -11.12 7.52
CA LEU A 51 -5.56 -10.46 6.95
C LEU A 51 -4.25 -11.11 7.41
N ARG A 52 -4.17 -11.49 8.70
CA ARG A 52 -2.95 -12.05 9.29
C ARG A 52 -2.72 -13.51 8.93
N THR A 53 -3.80 -14.29 8.77
CA THR A 53 -3.73 -15.72 8.41
C THR A 53 -3.78 -15.98 6.92
N GLY A 54 -4.30 -15.02 6.13
CA GLY A 54 -4.54 -15.20 4.70
C GLY A 54 -5.66 -16.20 4.38
N CYS A 55 -6.48 -16.59 5.36
CA CYS A 55 -7.55 -17.57 5.12
C CYS A 55 -8.66 -17.00 4.24
N GLN A 56 -9.38 -17.86 3.51
CA GLN A 56 -10.57 -17.43 2.77
C GLN A 56 -11.66 -16.93 3.72
N TRP A 57 -12.48 -15.97 3.29
CA TRP A 57 -13.62 -15.46 4.08
C TRP A 57 -14.54 -16.58 4.61
N LYS A 58 -14.82 -17.60 3.80
CA LYS A 58 -15.65 -18.75 4.18
C LYS A 58 -14.99 -19.68 5.22
N ALA A 59 -13.67 -19.59 5.37
CA ALA A 59 -12.90 -20.34 6.35
C ALA A 59 -12.75 -19.60 7.70
N LEU A 60 -13.34 -18.42 7.85
CA LEU A 60 -13.35 -17.69 9.11
C LEU A 60 -13.96 -18.55 10.23
N PRO A 61 -13.30 -18.69 11.40
CA PRO A 61 -13.84 -19.42 12.52
C PRO A 61 -15.20 -18.89 12.97
N ARG A 62 -16.16 -19.79 13.22
CA ARG A 62 -17.52 -19.41 13.65
C ARG A 62 -17.56 -18.62 14.97
N SER A 63 -16.51 -18.70 15.80
CA SER A 63 -16.38 -17.91 17.03
C SER A 63 -16.45 -16.39 16.77
N TYR A 64 -15.99 -15.92 15.62
CA TYR A 64 -16.09 -14.52 15.19
C TYR A 64 -17.48 -14.14 14.69
N GLY A 65 -18.27 -15.11 14.22
CA GLY A 65 -19.61 -14.91 13.70
C GLY A 65 -19.76 -15.47 12.27
N ALA A 66 -20.84 -15.07 11.61
CA ALA A 66 -21.06 -15.43 10.21
C ALA A 66 -20.09 -14.64 9.32
N SER A 67 -19.38 -15.33 8.43
CA SER A 67 -18.43 -14.71 7.50
C SER A 67 -19.08 -13.67 6.59
N SER A 68 -20.34 -13.86 6.19
CA SER A 68 -21.11 -12.87 5.44
C SER A 68 -21.26 -11.55 6.22
N THR A 69 -21.58 -11.61 7.51
CA THR A 69 -21.71 -10.42 8.35
C THR A 69 -20.40 -9.65 8.47
N VAL A 70 -19.27 -10.36 8.60
CA VAL A 70 -17.94 -9.73 8.67
C VAL A 70 -17.59 -9.07 7.33
N HIS A 71 -17.84 -9.77 6.22
CA HIS A 71 -17.58 -9.24 4.89
C HIS A 71 -18.46 -8.04 4.55
N ASP A 72 -19.76 -8.07 4.88
CA ASP A 72 -20.68 -6.95 4.68
C ASP A 72 -20.20 -5.71 5.44
N ARG A 73 -19.69 -5.90 6.67
CA ARG A 73 -19.15 -4.82 7.49
C ARG A 73 -17.82 -4.30 6.96
N PHE A 74 -16.94 -5.18 6.50
CA PHE A 74 -15.71 -4.79 5.80
C PHE A 74 -16.03 -3.89 4.60
N GLN A 75 -17.00 -4.26 3.77
CA GLN A 75 -17.41 -3.45 2.62
C GLN A 75 -18.08 -2.12 3.03
N GLU A 76 -18.90 -2.12 4.09
CA GLU A 76 -19.49 -0.91 4.67
C GLU A 76 -18.41 0.08 5.08
N TRP A 77 -17.39 -0.40 5.81
CA TRP A 77 -16.28 0.42 6.29
C TRP A 77 -15.32 0.85 5.19
N GLN A 78 -15.05 -0.02 4.22
CA GLN A 78 -14.25 0.32 3.05
C GLN A 78 -14.89 1.46 2.26
N ARG A 79 -16.19 1.38 1.98
CA ARG A 79 -16.93 2.46 1.29
C ARG A 79 -17.01 3.76 2.09
N ALA A 80 -16.85 3.68 3.40
CA ALA A 80 -16.82 4.85 4.28
C ALA A 80 -15.42 5.44 4.48
N GLY A 81 -14.38 4.88 3.83
CA GLY A 81 -13.00 5.33 3.93
C GLY A 81 -12.34 5.03 5.29
N LEU A 82 -12.84 4.05 6.05
CA LEU A 82 -12.31 3.75 7.39
C LEU A 82 -10.82 3.39 7.35
N PHE A 83 -10.41 2.56 6.39
CA PHE A 83 -9.05 2.07 6.31
C PHE A 83 -8.04 3.16 5.92
N GLU A 84 -8.46 4.11 5.10
CA GLU A 84 -7.65 5.30 4.76
C GLU A 84 -7.46 6.18 6.00
N LYS A 85 -8.54 6.46 6.75
CA LYS A 85 -8.46 7.19 8.03
C LYS A 85 -7.58 6.50 9.07
N MET A 86 -7.64 5.17 9.13
CA MET A 86 -6.77 4.38 10.01
C MET A 86 -5.30 4.49 9.59
N TRP A 87 -5.02 4.50 8.29
CA TRP A 87 -3.67 4.66 7.78
C TRP A 87 -3.13 6.07 8.08
N GLU A 88 -3.93 7.11 7.82
CA GLU A 88 -3.61 8.50 8.15
C GLU A 88 -3.28 8.67 9.65
N ALA A 89 -4.18 8.24 10.53
CA ALA A 89 -3.97 8.31 11.98
C ALA A 89 -2.72 7.53 12.42
N GLY A 90 -2.45 6.37 11.79
CA GLY A 90 -1.26 5.58 12.04
C GLY A 90 0.03 6.27 11.61
N LEU A 91 0.04 6.95 10.46
CA LEU A 91 1.19 7.72 9.99
C LEU A 91 1.47 8.93 10.89
N LEU A 92 0.43 9.68 11.26
CA LEU A 92 0.57 10.82 12.16
C LEU A 92 1.09 10.39 13.54
N GLU A 93 0.58 9.28 14.08
CA GLU A 93 1.10 8.74 15.34
C GLU A 93 2.56 8.25 15.21
N TYR A 94 2.89 7.60 14.09
CA TYR A 94 4.24 7.14 13.82
C TYR A 94 5.22 8.31 13.71
N ASP A 95 4.83 9.38 13.01
CA ASP A 95 5.65 10.58 12.86
C ASP A 95 5.97 11.22 14.22
N ILE A 96 4.95 11.39 15.09
CA ILE A 96 5.15 11.90 16.45
C ILE A 96 6.10 11.01 17.28
N LYS A 97 5.97 9.68 17.16
CA LYS A 97 6.71 8.74 18.02
C LYS A 97 8.09 8.35 17.51
N LYS A 98 8.29 8.37 16.20
CA LYS A 98 9.44 7.78 15.52
C LYS A 98 10.04 8.68 14.43
N GLY A 99 9.30 9.69 13.97
CA GLY A 99 9.65 10.55 12.84
C GLY A 99 9.55 9.82 11.51
N LEU A 100 8.86 10.39 10.55
CA LEU A 100 8.95 9.99 9.15
C LEU A 100 10.22 10.54 8.51
N GLU A 101 10.91 9.72 7.74
CA GLU A 101 12.13 10.14 7.03
C GLU A 101 11.78 10.68 5.65
N TRP A 102 11.50 11.98 5.60
CA TRP A 102 11.16 12.69 4.37
C TRP A 102 12.36 12.99 3.46
N GLU A 103 13.61 12.89 3.94
CA GLU A 103 14.74 13.24 3.10
C GLU A 103 14.91 12.30 1.89
N TRP A 104 14.66 11.01 2.10
CA TRP A 104 14.81 9.97 1.10
C TRP A 104 13.53 9.17 0.98
N GLN A 105 12.98 9.09 -0.21
CA GLN A 105 11.71 8.42 -0.47
C GLN A 105 11.83 7.57 -1.72
N ALA A 106 11.04 6.51 -1.81
CA ALA A 106 11.12 5.58 -2.93
C ALA A 106 9.75 5.23 -3.49
N ILE A 107 9.65 5.22 -4.83
CA ILE A 107 8.50 4.69 -5.57
C ILE A 107 8.89 3.38 -6.25
N ASP A 108 8.08 2.35 -6.02
CA ASP A 108 8.18 1.08 -6.73
C ASP A 108 6.81 0.53 -7.14
N GLY A 109 6.80 -0.29 -8.19
CA GLY A 109 5.62 -0.91 -8.79
C GLY A 109 5.62 -2.44 -8.65
N ALA A 110 4.51 -3.02 -8.21
CA ALA A 110 4.33 -4.47 -8.11
C ALA A 110 3.08 -4.94 -8.88
N MET A 111 3.20 -6.07 -9.58
CA MET A 111 2.08 -6.71 -10.27
C MET A 111 1.58 -7.94 -9.51
N THR A 112 0.26 -8.09 -9.40
CA THR A 112 -0.40 -9.25 -8.77
C THR A 112 -1.50 -9.80 -9.67
N LYS A 113 -1.78 -11.11 -9.56
CA LYS A 113 -2.85 -11.75 -10.33
C LYS A 113 -4.21 -11.35 -9.76
N ALA A 114 -5.16 -11.06 -10.65
CA ALA A 114 -6.53 -10.68 -10.31
C ALA A 114 -7.52 -11.58 -11.09
N PRO A 115 -7.58 -12.88 -10.75
CA PRO A 115 -8.34 -13.87 -11.54
C PRO A 115 -9.84 -13.58 -11.58
N LEU A 116 -10.37 -12.91 -10.57
CA LEU A 116 -11.79 -12.53 -10.48
C LEU A 116 -12.10 -11.18 -11.16
N GLY A 117 -11.10 -10.45 -11.66
CA GLY A 117 -11.27 -9.13 -12.28
C GLY A 117 -11.68 -8.02 -11.30
N GLY A 118 -12.14 -6.89 -11.85
CA GLY A 118 -12.56 -5.69 -11.11
C GLY A 118 -12.06 -4.39 -11.76
N GLY A 119 -12.44 -3.24 -11.18
CA GLY A 119 -11.79 -1.97 -11.49
C GLY A 119 -10.30 -2.03 -11.16
N GLY A 120 -9.43 -1.48 -12.01
CA GLY A 120 -7.97 -1.59 -11.85
C GLY A 120 -7.41 -2.99 -12.19
N THR A 121 -8.06 -3.73 -13.09
CA THR A 121 -7.53 -4.99 -13.64
C THR A 121 -7.29 -4.88 -15.13
N GLY A 122 -6.21 -5.49 -15.61
CA GLY A 122 -5.77 -5.44 -17.00
C GLY A 122 -4.98 -6.69 -17.40
N ALA A 123 -4.77 -6.89 -18.70
CA ALA A 123 -4.01 -8.02 -19.20
C ALA A 123 -2.55 -7.92 -18.75
N ASN A 124 -2.05 -8.93 -18.03
CA ASN A 124 -0.67 -8.95 -17.58
C ASN A 124 0.27 -9.33 -18.75
N PRO A 125 1.17 -8.43 -19.19
CA PRO A 125 2.09 -8.70 -20.29
C PRO A 125 3.08 -9.84 -19.99
N THR A 126 3.36 -10.14 -18.72
CA THR A 126 4.32 -11.17 -18.31
C THR A 126 3.67 -12.50 -17.90
N ASP A 127 2.34 -12.58 -17.82
CA ASP A 127 1.59 -13.80 -17.47
C ASP A 127 0.55 -14.14 -18.53
N ARG A 128 0.97 -14.18 -19.80
CA ARG A 128 0.15 -14.61 -20.96
C ARG A 128 -1.19 -13.85 -21.07
N GLY A 129 -1.21 -12.58 -20.71
CA GLY A 129 -2.42 -11.75 -20.75
C GLY A 129 -3.46 -12.06 -19.67
N LYS A 130 -3.15 -12.87 -18.65
CA LYS A 130 -4.06 -13.11 -17.53
C LYS A 130 -4.38 -11.80 -16.81
N LYS A 131 -5.60 -11.68 -16.29
CA LYS A 131 -6.01 -10.50 -15.54
C LYS A 131 -5.12 -10.29 -14.31
N GLY A 132 -4.57 -9.11 -14.20
CA GLY A 132 -3.74 -8.68 -13.08
C GLY A 132 -3.97 -7.22 -12.73
N THR A 133 -3.47 -6.86 -11.56
CA THR A 133 -3.48 -5.51 -11.01
C THR A 133 -2.04 -5.09 -10.77
N LYS A 134 -1.74 -3.84 -11.09
CA LYS A 134 -0.49 -3.16 -10.80
C LYS A 134 -0.72 -2.18 -9.66
N ARG A 135 0.18 -2.20 -8.68
CA ARG A 135 0.18 -1.28 -7.55
C ARG A 135 1.49 -0.52 -7.54
N SER A 136 1.44 0.80 -7.45
CA SER A 136 2.60 1.64 -7.19
C SER A 136 2.51 2.16 -5.77
N MET A 137 3.61 2.14 -5.03
CA MET A 137 3.66 2.53 -3.62
C MET A 137 4.81 3.51 -3.41
N LEU A 138 4.53 4.59 -2.68
CA LEU A 138 5.54 5.51 -2.16
C LEU A 138 5.86 5.13 -0.71
N THR A 139 7.12 5.20 -0.34
CA THR A 139 7.60 4.96 1.03
C THR A 139 8.54 6.07 1.49
N ASP A 140 8.60 6.31 2.80
CA ASP A 140 9.64 7.12 3.44
C ASP A 140 11.00 6.38 3.49
N GLY A 141 12.03 7.02 4.05
CA GLY A 141 13.38 6.46 4.15
C GLY A 141 13.48 5.17 4.96
N LYS A 142 12.51 4.93 5.85
CA LYS A 142 12.39 3.72 6.68
C LYS A 142 11.54 2.63 6.02
N GLY A 143 11.01 2.86 4.82
CA GLY A 143 10.12 1.95 4.12
C GLY A 143 8.66 2.00 4.60
N ILE A 144 8.26 3.05 5.33
CA ILE A 144 6.88 3.26 5.77
C ILE A 144 6.04 3.73 4.58
N PRO A 145 4.94 3.02 4.22
CA PRO A 145 4.10 3.41 3.10
C PRO A 145 3.40 4.75 3.34
N LEU A 146 3.59 5.69 2.43
CA LEU A 146 2.98 7.03 2.44
C LEU A 146 1.78 7.14 1.50
N SER A 147 1.79 6.36 0.42
CA SER A 147 0.70 6.32 -0.56
C SER A 147 0.69 5.03 -1.37
N VAL A 148 -0.45 4.76 -2.01
CA VAL A 148 -0.60 3.66 -2.96
C VAL A 148 -1.53 4.04 -4.10
N ALA A 149 -1.13 3.76 -5.33
CA ALA A 149 -1.99 3.83 -6.52
C ALA A 149 -2.17 2.44 -7.11
N VAL A 150 -3.35 2.17 -7.66
CA VAL A 150 -3.72 0.86 -8.22
C VAL A 150 -4.32 1.02 -9.61
N ASP A 151 -3.81 0.31 -10.61
CA ASP A 151 -4.35 0.29 -11.98
C ASP A 151 -4.22 -1.13 -12.60
N GLY A 152 -4.74 -1.33 -13.80
CA GLY A 152 -4.63 -2.61 -14.52
C GLY A 152 -3.19 -3.00 -14.83
N ALA A 153 -2.88 -4.30 -14.82
CA ALA A 153 -1.52 -4.81 -15.05
C ALA A 153 -0.92 -4.47 -16.43
N ASN A 154 -1.74 -4.08 -17.41
CA ASN A 154 -1.28 -3.64 -18.73
C ASN A 154 -0.71 -2.22 -18.75
N ARG A 155 -0.83 -1.47 -17.65
CA ARG A 155 -0.39 -0.07 -17.57
C ARG A 155 1.10 -0.02 -17.25
N HIS A 156 1.83 0.88 -17.91
CA HIS A 156 3.23 1.12 -17.60
C HIS A 156 3.36 1.78 -16.22
N ASP A 157 4.36 1.38 -15.42
CA ASP A 157 4.54 1.89 -14.05
C ASP A 157 4.65 3.41 -14.00
N LYS A 158 5.28 4.01 -15.01
CA LYS A 158 5.36 5.47 -15.19
C LYS A 158 4.00 6.18 -15.14
N LYS A 159 2.93 5.53 -15.61
CA LYS A 159 1.57 6.11 -15.62
C LYS A 159 0.93 6.16 -14.23
N LEU A 160 1.46 5.42 -13.26
CA LEU A 160 0.97 5.42 -11.89
C LEU A 160 1.70 6.46 -11.01
N VAL A 161 2.89 6.95 -11.40
CA VAL A 161 3.72 7.85 -10.58
C VAL A 161 2.94 9.06 -10.08
N LYS A 162 2.26 9.80 -10.98
CA LYS A 162 1.44 10.95 -10.58
C LYS A 162 0.35 10.55 -9.59
N GLY A 163 -0.38 9.47 -9.88
CA GLY A 163 -1.44 8.98 -9.00
C GLY A 163 -0.91 8.55 -7.63
N THR A 164 0.30 8.00 -7.56
CA THR A 164 0.98 7.66 -6.31
C THR A 164 1.35 8.91 -5.54
N LEU A 165 1.88 9.94 -6.19
CA LEU A 165 2.22 11.21 -5.54
C LEU A 165 0.98 12.00 -5.09
N ASP A 166 -0.10 11.98 -5.87
CA ASP A 166 -1.39 12.60 -5.51
C ASP A 166 -2.07 11.91 -4.31
N ALA A 167 -1.76 10.64 -4.08
CA ALA A 167 -2.41 9.81 -3.07
C ALA A 167 -1.68 9.78 -1.71
N ILE A 168 -0.71 10.67 -1.48
CA ILE A 168 -0.05 10.81 -0.17
C ILE A 168 -1.12 11.11 0.88
N ILE A 169 -1.17 10.26 1.90
CA ILE A 169 -2.28 10.24 2.86
C ILE A 169 -2.21 11.39 3.87
N ILE A 170 -1.01 11.85 4.19
CA ILE A 170 -0.76 12.92 5.16
C ILE A 170 -0.11 14.13 4.49
N GLU A 171 -0.17 15.28 5.14
CA GLU A 171 0.53 16.47 4.67
C GLU A 171 2.05 16.24 4.66
N ARG A 172 2.66 16.60 3.53
CA ARG A 172 4.10 16.48 3.32
C ARG A 172 4.76 17.80 3.71
N PRO A 173 5.94 17.79 4.37
CA PRO A 173 6.70 19.01 4.59
C PRO A 173 7.06 19.69 3.26
N THR A 174 7.30 20.99 3.30
CA THR A 174 7.74 21.70 2.10
C THR A 174 9.21 21.39 1.81
N PRO A 175 9.67 21.53 0.55
CA PRO A 175 11.09 21.41 0.22
C PRO A 175 12.00 22.41 0.96
N ASP A 176 11.44 23.53 1.44
CA ASP A 176 12.16 24.51 2.26
C ASP A 176 12.38 24.01 3.70
N ASP A 177 11.47 23.18 4.22
CA ASP A 177 11.60 22.56 5.54
C ASP A 177 12.60 21.40 5.53
N VAL A 178 12.49 20.53 4.52
CA VAL A 178 13.30 19.33 4.35
C VAL A 178 13.55 19.10 2.86
N SER A 179 14.81 18.96 2.46
CA SER A 179 15.16 18.52 1.10
C SER A 179 14.61 17.12 0.85
N GLN A 180 13.93 16.88 -0.28
CA GLN A 180 13.31 15.59 -0.57
C GLN A 180 13.88 14.97 -1.83
N ASN A 181 14.34 13.73 -1.71
CA ASN A 181 14.96 12.95 -2.77
C ASN A 181 14.05 11.78 -3.14
N MET A 182 13.85 11.57 -4.45
CA MET A 182 13.02 10.50 -4.97
C MET A 182 13.88 9.43 -5.64
N CYS A 183 13.97 8.26 -5.01
CA CYS A 183 14.60 7.07 -5.56
C CYS A 183 13.60 6.30 -6.44
N MET A 184 13.99 6.03 -7.68
CA MET A 184 13.21 5.18 -8.59
C MET A 184 14.14 4.26 -9.38
N ASP A 185 13.60 3.11 -9.81
CA ASP A 185 14.36 2.21 -10.66
C ASP A 185 14.60 2.78 -12.08
N LYS A 186 15.50 2.15 -12.84
CA LYS A 186 15.82 2.51 -14.24
C LYS A 186 14.61 2.39 -15.19
N GLY A 187 13.59 1.64 -14.80
CA GLY A 187 12.32 1.55 -15.51
C GLY A 187 11.56 2.88 -15.55
N TYR A 188 11.86 3.82 -14.65
CA TYR A 188 11.26 5.16 -14.58
C TYR A 188 12.09 6.27 -15.26
N ASP A 189 13.23 5.95 -15.87
CA ASP A 189 14.11 6.93 -16.52
C ASP A 189 13.49 7.46 -17.84
N PHE A 190 12.56 8.40 -17.68
CA PHE A 190 11.93 9.16 -18.75
C PHE A 190 11.93 10.66 -18.42
N PRO A 191 12.11 11.56 -19.42
CA PRO A 191 12.08 13.00 -19.19
C PRO A 191 10.80 13.48 -18.50
N ASP A 192 9.63 12.97 -18.94
CA ASP A 192 8.33 13.33 -18.37
C ASP A 192 8.18 12.92 -16.90
N ILE A 193 8.91 11.91 -16.43
CA ILE A 193 8.90 11.49 -15.02
C ILE A 193 9.86 12.34 -14.19
N ARG A 194 11.02 12.71 -14.74
CA ARG A 194 11.96 13.60 -14.05
C ARG A 194 11.33 14.98 -13.82
N GLU A 195 10.72 15.54 -14.87
CA GLU A 195 9.96 16.79 -14.79
C GLU A 195 8.82 16.70 -13.75
N LEU A 196 8.02 15.63 -13.80
CA LEU A 196 6.94 15.43 -12.83
C LEU A 196 7.45 15.35 -11.37
N VAL A 197 8.53 14.64 -11.13
CA VAL A 197 9.10 14.50 -9.78
C VAL A 197 9.62 15.86 -9.27
N GLU A 198 10.26 16.64 -10.14
CA GLU A 198 10.71 18.01 -9.86
C GLU A 198 9.53 18.96 -9.60
N GLU A 199 8.42 18.85 -10.35
CA GLU A 199 7.19 19.62 -10.10
C GLU A 199 6.61 19.37 -8.71
N TYR A 200 6.77 18.15 -8.19
CA TYR A 200 6.41 17.80 -6.81
C TYR A 200 7.53 18.17 -5.82
N GLY A 201 8.53 18.95 -6.21
CA GLY A 201 9.57 19.45 -5.31
C GLY A 201 10.56 18.38 -4.85
N TYR A 202 10.75 17.31 -5.62
CA TYR A 202 11.77 16.29 -5.35
C TYR A 202 12.99 16.46 -6.24
N THR A 203 14.15 16.05 -5.73
CA THR A 203 15.32 15.75 -6.55
C THR A 203 15.26 14.29 -7.02
N ALA A 204 15.25 14.06 -8.34
CA ALA A 204 15.11 12.72 -8.90
C ALA A 204 16.43 11.94 -8.91
N HIS A 205 16.48 10.78 -8.24
CA HIS A 205 17.59 9.84 -8.21
C HIS A 205 17.21 8.56 -8.97
N ILE A 206 17.40 8.59 -10.29
CA ILE A 206 17.07 7.50 -11.20
C ILE A 206 18.32 7.09 -11.97
N ARG A 207 18.69 5.81 -11.91
CA ARG A 207 19.81 5.27 -12.71
C ARG A 207 19.53 5.41 -14.20
N SER A 208 20.49 5.90 -14.96
CA SER A 208 20.27 6.21 -16.37
C SER A 208 20.25 4.96 -17.25
N ARG A 209 19.45 5.01 -18.33
CA ARG A 209 19.44 3.96 -19.35
C ARG A 209 20.73 3.97 -20.19
N GLY A 210 21.67 3.12 -19.82
CA GLY A 210 22.85 2.82 -20.66
C GLY A 210 24.18 2.76 -19.92
N GLU A 211 24.22 3.17 -18.65
CA GLU A 211 25.42 3.12 -17.79
C GLU A 211 26.06 1.72 -17.72
N GLU A 212 25.27 0.64 -17.78
CA GLU A 212 25.81 -0.74 -17.83
C GLU A 212 26.70 -1.00 -19.04
N ASN A 213 26.46 -0.35 -20.19
CA ASN A 213 27.31 -0.51 -21.37
C ASN A 213 28.60 0.29 -21.24
N ILE A 214 28.61 1.37 -20.45
CA ILE A 214 29.79 2.18 -20.19
C ILE A 214 30.67 1.51 -19.13
N GLU A 215 30.08 0.98 -18.06
CA GLU A 215 30.81 0.19 -17.06
C GLU A 215 31.34 -1.13 -17.65
N LYS A 216 30.54 -1.89 -18.40
CA LYS A 216 31.02 -3.11 -19.07
C LYS A 216 32.11 -2.83 -20.11
N LYS A 217 32.03 -1.72 -20.85
CA LYS A 217 33.13 -1.30 -21.73
C LYS A 217 34.37 -0.86 -20.96
N LYS A 218 34.23 -0.15 -19.83
CA LYS A 218 35.36 0.21 -18.97
C LYS A 218 36.08 -1.05 -18.46
N TYR A 219 35.35 -2.04 -17.95
CA TYR A 219 35.96 -3.31 -17.51
C TYR A 219 36.60 -4.13 -18.65
N GLN A 220 36.07 -4.06 -19.88
CA GLN A 220 36.69 -4.71 -21.04
C GLN A 220 37.93 -3.97 -21.56
N VAL A 221 37.98 -2.64 -21.46
CA VAL A 221 39.14 -1.84 -21.87
C VAL A 221 40.27 -1.93 -20.82
N THR A 222 39.95 -1.96 -19.52
CA THR A 222 40.96 -2.10 -18.46
C THR A 222 41.44 -3.54 -18.25
N GLY A 223 40.81 -4.53 -18.89
CA GLY A 223 41.19 -5.95 -18.80
C GLY A 223 42.10 -6.46 -19.91
N GLN A 224 42.54 -5.59 -20.83
CA GLN A 224 43.41 -5.95 -21.97
C GLN A 224 44.83 -5.35 -21.89
N GLU A 225 45.18 -4.60 -20.83
CA GLU A 225 46.52 -3.99 -20.70
C GLU A 225 47.47 -4.71 -19.72
N ASP A 226 47.04 -5.80 -19.06
CA ASP A 226 47.86 -6.56 -18.10
C ASP A 226 48.14 -8.02 -18.56
N GLY A 227 48.64 -8.19 -19.78
CA GLY A 227 49.04 -9.49 -20.34
C GLY A 227 50.42 -9.49 -20.98
#